data_AF-A0A8W8JM47-F1
#
_entry.id   AF-A0A8W8JM47-F1
#
_cell.length_a   1.000
_cell.length_b   1.000
_cell.length_c   1.000
_cell.angle_alpha   90.00
_cell.angle_beta   90.00
_cell.angle_gamma   90.00
#
_symmetry.space_group_name_H-M   'P 1'
#
loop_
_entity.id
_entity.type
_entity.pdbx_description
1 polymer ?
#
loop_
_entity_poly.entity_id
_entity_poly.type
_entity_poly.pdbx_seq_one_letter_code
_entity_poly.pdbx_strand_id
1 'polypeptide(L)'
;YGHEEEVLDKPVSPGFLQDLIFKICLPYNIQEAVLQQELILGIGKLIATSPDLFDGILKIRIGWFVRAMRFELEQDDEGIELHDLSPNDVKGMLIAVLVRNVYEADLRTPLQKRQLDGALNRVPKDFYDRVWSILEKTPYGIKVAGYLLPQQPTLSDMTMYELNFSLLVEQMLSKIVDPAYRQIMVETFMVVSTMLERNPEASFDQAVNMDKIIMDAFEEFQRDLSKSEGHEKQDEMTKFYSTPPNVKHGTSRYLTKAVINNLLEGEMKFVSDDMCSVS
;
A
#
# COMPACT_ATOMS: atom_id res chain seq x y z
N TYR A 1 -11.59 -8.72 -13.26
CA TYR A 1 -10.73 -7.72 -12.58
C TYR A 1 -9.28 -8.06 -12.86
N GLY A 2 -8.41 -7.07 -13.05
CA GLY A 2 -7.03 -7.30 -13.49
C GLY A 2 -6.88 -7.45 -15.02
N HIS A 3 -7.76 -6.80 -15.78
CA HIS A 3 -7.62 -6.63 -17.23
C HIS A 3 -7.05 -5.23 -17.52
N GLU A 4 -7.29 -4.70 -18.72
CA GLU A 4 -6.84 -3.36 -19.09
C GLU A 4 -7.38 -2.29 -18.14
N GLU A 5 -6.48 -1.42 -17.66
CA GLU A 5 -6.82 -0.23 -16.88
C GLU A 5 -6.70 1.00 -17.79
N GLU A 6 -7.73 1.84 -17.80
CA GLU A 6 -7.69 3.15 -18.45
C GLU A 6 -7.60 4.25 -17.39
N VAL A 7 -6.67 5.19 -17.61
CA VAL A 7 -6.41 6.28 -16.66
C VAL A 7 -7.10 7.54 -17.15
N LEU A 8 -7.96 8.09 -16.31
CA LEU A 8 -8.55 9.40 -16.50
C LEU A 8 -7.75 10.44 -15.71
N ASP A 9 -6.91 11.20 -16.41
CA ASP A 9 -6.03 12.24 -15.84
C ASP A 9 -6.63 13.65 -15.91
N LYS A 10 -7.77 13.80 -16.60
CA LYS A 10 -8.49 15.05 -16.79
C LYS A 10 -10.00 14.83 -16.77
N PRO A 11 -10.80 15.87 -16.46
CA PRO A 11 -12.25 15.78 -16.56
C PRO A 11 -12.69 15.35 -17.95
N VAL A 12 -13.65 14.42 -18.00
CA VAL A 12 -14.24 13.90 -19.24
C VAL A 12 -15.74 14.15 -19.27
N SER A 13 -16.32 14.17 -20.47
CA SER A 13 -17.77 14.29 -20.61
C SER A 13 -18.49 13.00 -20.16
N PRO A 14 -19.73 13.08 -19.66
CA PRO A 14 -20.51 11.90 -19.27
C PRO A 14 -20.67 10.87 -20.39
N GLY A 15 -20.89 11.32 -21.64
CA GLY A 15 -21.01 10.43 -22.80
C GLY A 15 -19.72 9.68 -23.11
N PHE A 16 -18.58 10.39 -23.10
CA PHE A 16 -17.28 9.75 -23.27
C PHE A 16 -16.99 8.72 -22.17
N LEU A 17 -17.31 9.05 -20.91
CA LEU A 17 -17.11 8.14 -19.79
C LEU A 17 -17.96 6.88 -19.94
N GLN A 18 -19.23 7.02 -20.34
CA GLN A 18 -20.11 5.90 -20.62
C GLN A 18 -19.52 5.01 -21.73
N ASP A 19 -19.17 5.60 -22.87
CA ASP A 19 -18.58 4.86 -23.99
C ASP A 19 -17.30 4.12 -23.58
N LEU A 20 -16.46 4.76 -22.76
CA LEU A 20 -15.23 4.17 -22.24
C LEU A 20 -15.51 2.96 -21.34
N ILE A 21 -16.41 3.09 -20.36
CA ILE A 21 -16.77 2.01 -19.43
C ILE A 21 -17.29 0.81 -20.21
N PHE A 22 -18.23 1.02 -21.12
CA PHE A 22 -18.80 -0.07 -21.92
C PHE A 22 -17.77 -0.65 -22.90
N LYS A 23 -16.90 0.16 -23.50
CA LYS A 23 -15.82 -0.35 -24.37
C LYS A 23 -14.88 -1.31 -23.63
N ILE A 24 -14.46 -0.97 -22.41
CA ILE A 24 -13.51 -1.77 -21.63
C ILE A 24 -14.19 -2.99 -20.99
N CYS A 25 -15.40 -2.82 -20.45
CA CYS A 25 -16.03 -3.82 -19.59
C CYS A 25 -16.92 -4.82 -20.36
N LEU A 26 -17.58 -4.38 -21.44
CA LEU A 26 -18.52 -5.21 -22.21
C LEU A 26 -17.90 -6.51 -22.75
N PRO A 27 -16.63 -6.56 -23.21
CA PRO A 27 -16.00 -7.81 -23.64
C PRO A 27 -15.93 -8.88 -22.55
N TYR A 28 -16.04 -8.49 -21.27
CA TYR A 28 -15.91 -9.40 -20.13
C TYR A 28 -17.25 -9.65 -19.44
N ASN A 29 -17.99 -8.61 -19.05
CA ASN A 29 -19.31 -8.73 -18.39
C ASN A 29 -20.07 -7.39 -18.41
N ILE A 30 -21.33 -7.41 -18.84
CA ILE A 30 -22.24 -6.25 -18.84
C ILE A 30 -22.53 -5.75 -17.41
N GLN A 31 -22.70 -6.66 -16.44
CA GLN A 31 -22.97 -6.32 -15.04
C GLN A 31 -21.82 -5.51 -14.42
N GLU A 32 -20.57 -5.82 -14.81
CA GLU A 32 -19.38 -5.09 -14.36
C GLU A 32 -19.37 -3.64 -14.88
N ALA A 33 -19.87 -3.40 -16.10
CA ALA A 33 -19.96 -2.03 -16.65
C ALA A 33 -20.94 -1.17 -15.83
N VAL A 34 -22.11 -1.73 -15.50
CA VAL A 34 -23.13 -1.04 -14.69
C VAL A 34 -22.62 -0.79 -13.27
N LEU A 35 -21.99 -1.80 -12.66
CA LEU A 35 -21.39 -1.67 -11.33
C LEU A 35 -20.33 -0.56 -11.29
N GLN A 36 -19.42 -0.51 -12.28
CA GLN A 36 -18.39 0.54 -12.32
C GLN A 36 -19.01 1.94 -12.45
N GLN A 37 -20.05 2.10 -13.26
CA GLN A 37 -20.77 3.36 -13.39
C GLN A 37 -21.39 3.81 -12.05
N GLU A 38 -22.09 2.90 -11.35
CA GLU A 38 -22.67 3.19 -10.04
C GLU A 38 -21.59 3.55 -8.99
N LEU A 39 -20.46 2.86 -9.01
CA LEU A 39 -19.33 3.17 -8.13
C LEU A 39 -18.71 4.52 -8.43
N ILE A 40 -18.54 4.89 -9.70
CA ILE A 40 -18.01 6.22 -10.06
C ILE A 40 -18.95 7.32 -9.56
N LEU A 41 -20.26 7.15 -9.73
CA LEU A 41 -21.26 8.11 -9.21
C LEU A 41 -21.25 8.17 -7.68
N GLY A 42 -21.21 7.01 -7.02
CA GLY A 42 -21.18 6.90 -5.56
C GLY A 42 -19.92 7.52 -4.95
N ILE A 43 -18.75 7.17 -5.48
CA ILE A 43 -17.45 7.73 -5.06
C ILE A 43 -17.43 9.23 -5.33
N GLY A 44 -17.84 9.68 -6.52
CA GLY A 44 -17.89 11.10 -6.85
C GLY A 44 -18.77 11.91 -5.88
N LYS A 45 -19.91 11.34 -5.48
CA LYS A 45 -20.77 11.95 -4.45
C LYS A 45 -20.06 11.99 -3.09
N LEU A 46 -19.44 10.89 -2.65
CA LEU A 46 -18.78 10.82 -1.35
C LEU A 46 -17.57 11.75 -1.26
N ILE A 47 -16.77 11.88 -2.31
CA ILE A 47 -15.67 12.85 -2.37
C ILE A 47 -16.21 14.28 -2.15
N ALA A 48 -17.36 14.61 -2.73
CA ALA A 48 -17.97 15.93 -2.58
C ALA A 48 -18.60 16.17 -1.20
N THR A 49 -19.14 15.14 -0.54
CA THR A 49 -19.88 15.29 0.72
C THR A 49 -19.07 14.95 1.98
N SER A 50 -18.09 14.06 1.88
CA SER A 50 -17.32 13.49 2.98
C SER A 50 -15.89 13.18 2.51
N PRO A 51 -15.09 14.22 2.15
CA PRO A 51 -13.76 14.04 1.55
C PRO A 51 -12.76 13.34 2.49
N ASP A 52 -12.94 13.48 3.81
CA ASP A 52 -12.13 12.85 4.85
C ASP A 52 -12.12 11.31 4.76
N LEU A 53 -13.18 10.71 4.20
CA LEU A 53 -13.22 9.28 3.92
C LEU A 53 -12.12 8.83 2.95
N PHE A 54 -11.54 9.74 2.17
CA PHE A 54 -10.51 9.46 1.17
C PHE A 54 -9.11 9.87 1.64
N ASP A 55 -8.94 10.27 2.90
CA ASP A 55 -7.63 10.63 3.44
C ASP A 55 -6.63 9.46 3.28
N GLY A 56 -5.47 9.77 2.68
CA GLY A 56 -4.46 8.78 2.37
C GLY A 56 -4.70 7.98 1.09
N ILE A 57 -5.75 8.26 0.32
CA ILE A 57 -5.99 7.64 -1.01
C ILE A 57 -5.65 8.66 -2.10
N LEU A 58 -4.55 8.43 -2.82
CA LEU A 58 -4.12 9.36 -3.88
C LEU A 58 -4.84 9.14 -5.21
N LYS A 59 -5.02 7.87 -5.61
CA LYS A 59 -5.60 7.49 -6.90
C LYS A 59 -6.75 6.51 -6.69
N ILE A 60 -7.95 6.89 -7.12
CA ILE A 60 -9.11 6.00 -7.14
C ILE A 60 -8.94 4.98 -8.26
N ARG A 61 -8.95 3.70 -7.90
CA ARG A 61 -8.99 2.59 -8.85
C ARG A 61 -10.23 1.74 -8.57
N ILE A 62 -11.23 1.86 -9.44
CA ILE A 62 -12.57 1.26 -9.23
C ILE A 62 -12.49 -0.25 -8.98
N GLY A 63 -11.59 -0.96 -9.69
CA GLY A 63 -11.47 -2.40 -9.49
C GLY A 63 -11.01 -2.83 -8.11
N TRP A 64 -10.25 -1.99 -7.41
CA TRP A 64 -9.87 -2.30 -6.04
C TRP A 64 -10.97 -1.96 -5.02
N PHE A 65 -11.82 -0.97 -5.30
CA PHE A 65 -13.05 -0.76 -4.53
C PHE A 65 -13.97 -1.97 -4.61
N VAL A 66 -14.12 -2.55 -5.80
CA VAL A 66 -14.91 -3.77 -5.98
C VAL A 66 -14.32 -4.94 -5.19
N ARG A 67 -12.98 -5.08 -5.20
CA ARG A 67 -12.32 -6.09 -4.36
C ARG A 67 -12.58 -5.86 -2.87
N ALA A 68 -12.51 -4.62 -2.40
CA ALA A 68 -12.80 -4.26 -1.01
C ALA A 68 -14.27 -4.53 -0.63
N MET A 69 -15.22 -4.22 -1.52
CA MET A 69 -16.64 -4.49 -1.30
C MET A 69 -16.96 -5.98 -1.28
N ARG A 70 -16.34 -6.79 -2.15
CA ARG A 70 -16.47 -8.25 -2.09
C ARG A 70 -15.92 -8.80 -0.79
N PHE A 71 -14.77 -8.30 -0.37
CA PHE A 71 -14.19 -8.70 0.91
C PHE A 71 -15.13 -8.41 2.07
N GLU A 72 -15.76 -7.24 2.08
CA GLU A 72 -16.71 -6.85 3.12
C GLU A 72 -17.99 -7.73 3.09
N LEU A 73 -18.54 -8.01 1.90
CA LEU A 73 -19.67 -8.94 1.73
C LEU A 73 -19.36 -10.36 2.21
N GLU A 74 -18.15 -10.86 1.93
CA GLU A 74 -17.69 -12.17 2.39
C GLU A 74 -17.65 -12.26 3.94
N GLN A 75 -17.52 -11.13 4.65
CA GLN A 75 -17.57 -11.10 6.12
C GLN A 75 -18.99 -11.13 6.68
N ASP A 76 -19.96 -10.58 5.96
CA ASP A 76 -21.35 -10.49 6.41
C ASP A 76 -22.12 -11.83 6.22
N ASP A 77 -21.48 -12.86 5.64
CA ASP A 77 -21.97 -14.25 5.43
C ASP A 77 -23.37 -14.35 4.79
N GLU A 78 -23.74 -13.37 3.96
CA GLU A 78 -25.07 -13.33 3.33
C GLU A 78 -25.16 -14.22 2.08
N GLY A 79 -24.02 -14.70 1.55
CA GLY A 79 -23.96 -15.49 0.30
C GLY A 79 -24.41 -14.73 -0.95
N ILE A 80 -24.62 -13.41 -0.84
CA ILE A 80 -25.05 -12.53 -1.92
C ILE A 80 -23.82 -12.11 -2.73
N GLU A 81 -23.85 -12.33 -4.04
CA GLU A 81 -22.81 -11.79 -4.92
C GLU A 81 -22.99 -10.28 -5.10
N LEU A 82 -21.87 -9.57 -5.25
CA LEU A 82 -21.89 -8.10 -5.42
C LEU A 82 -22.76 -7.65 -6.59
N HIS A 83 -22.87 -8.46 -7.64
CA HIS A 83 -23.66 -8.17 -8.85
C HIS A 83 -25.17 -8.31 -8.65
N ASP A 84 -25.59 -8.99 -7.59
CA ASP A 84 -27.00 -9.20 -7.26
C ASP A 84 -27.55 -8.10 -6.34
N LEU A 85 -26.69 -7.19 -5.86
CA LEU A 85 -27.10 -6.05 -5.04
C LEU A 85 -27.91 -5.02 -5.85
N SER A 86 -28.93 -4.45 -5.21
CA SER A 86 -29.62 -3.29 -5.78
C SER A 86 -28.69 -2.07 -5.80
N PRO A 87 -28.95 -1.05 -6.64
CA PRO A 87 -28.13 0.18 -6.64
C PRO A 87 -28.02 0.86 -5.27
N ASN A 88 -29.07 0.75 -4.45
CA ASN A 88 -29.05 1.27 -3.09
C ASN A 88 -28.11 0.46 -2.18
N ASP A 89 -28.10 -0.86 -2.32
CA ASP A 89 -27.26 -1.75 -1.51
C ASP A 89 -25.79 -1.69 -1.94
N VAL A 90 -25.50 -1.56 -3.24
CA VAL A 90 -24.15 -1.25 -3.75
C VAL A 90 -23.60 0.03 -3.10
N LYS A 91 -24.43 1.08 -3.05
CA LYS A 91 -24.05 2.33 -2.38
C LYS A 91 -23.88 2.14 -0.88
N GLY A 92 -24.76 1.38 -0.22
CA GLY A 92 -24.63 1.02 1.19
C GLY A 92 -23.31 0.31 1.49
N MET A 93 -22.93 -0.64 0.64
CA MET A 93 -21.69 -1.41 0.74
C MET A 93 -20.45 -0.53 0.48
N LEU A 94 -20.50 0.38 -0.49
CA LEU A 94 -19.42 1.35 -0.73
C LEU A 94 -19.20 2.25 0.49
N ILE A 95 -20.30 2.73 1.08
CA ILE A 95 -20.27 3.52 2.31
C ILE A 95 -19.70 2.67 3.45
N ALA A 96 -20.14 1.42 3.61
CA ALA A 96 -19.62 0.52 4.64
C ALA A 96 -18.10 0.34 4.52
N VAL A 97 -17.60 0.05 3.31
CA VAL A 97 -16.16 -0.07 3.05
C VAL A 97 -15.38 1.18 3.46
N LEU A 98 -15.86 2.38 3.12
CA LEU A 98 -15.13 3.62 3.43
C LEU A 98 -15.31 4.06 4.89
N VAL A 99 -16.54 4.13 5.37
CA VAL A 99 -16.91 4.62 6.72
C VAL A 99 -16.42 3.68 7.80
N ARG A 100 -16.69 2.36 7.68
CA ARG A 100 -16.24 1.40 8.69
C ARG A 100 -14.72 1.26 8.71
N ASN A 101 -14.05 1.47 7.57
CA ASN A 101 -12.59 1.46 7.53
C ASN A 101 -11.95 2.69 8.18
N VAL A 102 -12.70 3.78 8.38
CA VAL A 102 -12.22 4.98 9.08
C VAL A 102 -12.69 5.00 10.53
N TYR A 103 -14.00 4.95 10.78
CA TYR A 103 -14.57 5.17 12.12
C TYR A 103 -14.74 3.90 12.95
N GLU A 104 -14.76 2.73 12.32
CA GLU A 104 -14.87 1.42 12.99
C GLU A 104 -13.58 0.60 12.82
N ALA A 105 -12.47 1.27 12.48
CA ALA A 105 -11.19 0.61 12.18
C ALA A 105 -10.67 -0.25 13.34
N ASP A 106 -10.97 0.14 14.59
CA ASP A 106 -10.54 -0.58 15.80
C ASP A 106 -11.31 -1.89 16.01
N LEU A 107 -12.46 -2.09 15.36
CA LEU A 107 -13.22 -3.34 15.40
C LEU A 107 -12.71 -4.37 14.40
N ARG A 108 -11.82 -3.98 13.48
CA ARG A 108 -11.29 -4.85 12.44
C ARG A 108 -10.08 -5.64 12.93
N THR A 109 -9.97 -6.88 12.49
CA THR A 109 -8.73 -7.65 12.66
C THR A 109 -7.58 -7.00 11.88
N PRO A 110 -6.31 -7.24 12.28
CA PRO A 110 -5.16 -6.73 11.53
C PRO A 110 -5.16 -7.13 10.05
N LEU A 111 -5.58 -8.36 9.75
CA LEU A 111 -5.66 -8.87 8.39
C LEU A 111 -6.73 -8.12 7.57
N GLN A 112 -7.94 -7.95 8.12
CA GLN A 112 -9.01 -7.21 7.45
C GLN A 112 -8.59 -5.76 7.15
N LYS A 113 -7.96 -5.09 8.13
CA LYS A 113 -7.46 -3.73 7.94
C LYS A 113 -6.42 -3.66 6.82
N ARG A 114 -5.45 -4.58 6.82
CA ARG A 114 -4.41 -4.67 5.78
C ARG A 114 -5.00 -4.96 4.40
N GLN A 115 -6.00 -5.82 4.31
CA GLN A 115 -6.64 -6.14 3.02
C GLN A 115 -7.44 -4.95 2.47
N LEU A 116 -8.17 -4.24 3.32
CA LEU A 116 -8.97 -3.07 2.92
C LEU A 116 -8.10 -1.87 2.57
N ASP A 117 -7.20 -1.46 3.45
CA ASP A 117 -6.28 -0.36 3.18
C ASP A 117 -5.38 -0.70 1.99
N GLY A 118 -4.99 -1.96 1.85
CA GLY A 118 -4.22 -2.46 0.71
C GLY A 118 -4.99 -2.32 -0.59
N ALA A 119 -6.24 -2.74 -0.63
CA ALA A 119 -7.08 -2.63 -1.82
C ALA A 119 -7.26 -1.17 -2.20
N LEU A 120 -7.63 -0.31 -1.24
CA LEU A 120 -7.82 1.12 -1.47
C LEU A 120 -6.53 1.89 -1.76
N ASN A 121 -5.37 1.24 -1.63
CA ASN A 121 -4.04 1.84 -1.58
C ASN A 121 -3.97 3.04 -0.62
N ARG A 122 -4.62 2.90 0.53
CA ARG A 122 -4.63 3.91 1.58
C ARG A 122 -3.30 3.89 2.32
N VAL A 123 -2.67 5.04 2.45
CA VAL A 123 -1.38 5.19 3.15
C VAL A 123 -1.48 6.16 4.32
N PRO A 124 -0.60 6.06 5.33
CA PRO A 124 -0.51 7.03 6.40
C PRO A 124 -0.23 8.45 5.92
N LYS A 125 -0.53 9.44 6.77
CA LYS A 125 -0.12 10.82 6.54
C LYS A 125 1.40 10.91 6.36
N ASP A 126 1.84 11.78 5.47
CA ASP A 126 3.25 12.05 5.15
C ASP A 126 4.00 10.84 4.54
N PHE A 127 3.28 9.78 4.11
CA PHE A 127 3.88 8.58 3.52
C PHE A 127 4.79 8.90 2.34
N TYR A 128 4.34 9.74 1.40
CA TYR A 128 5.13 10.10 0.23
C TYR A 128 6.40 10.87 0.62
N ASP A 129 6.29 11.84 1.52
CA ASP A 129 7.44 12.61 2.05
C ASP A 129 8.47 11.69 2.72
N ARG A 130 8.00 10.65 3.40
CA ARG A 130 8.84 9.60 4.01
C ARG A 130 9.52 8.75 2.94
N VAL A 131 8.83 8.35 1.88
CA VAL A 131 9.43 7.61 0.75
C VAL A 131 10.49 8.47 0.05
N TRP A 132 10.25 9.77 -0.11
CA TRP A 132 11.25 10.72 -0.61
C TRP A 132 12.51 10.73 0.27
N SER A 133 12.33 10.87 1.60
CA SER A 133 13.44 10.90 2.56
C SER A 133 14.26 9.60 2.54
N ILE A 134 13.61 8.45 2.32
CA ILE A 134 14.31 7.17 2.11
C ILE A 134 15.11 7.20 0.81
N LEU A 135 14.53 7.73 -0.27
CA LEU A 135 15.18 7.81 -1.57
C LEU A 135 16.45 8.67 -1.51
N GLU A 136 16.45 9.78 -0.76
CA GLU A 136 17.64 10.62 -0.50
C GLU A 136 18.78 9.83 0.16
N LYS A 137 18.46 8.83 0.98
CA LYS A 137 19.42 7.98 1.70
C LYS A 137 19.75 6.67 0.98
N THR A 138 19.33 6.51 -0.28
CA THR A 138 19.51 5.28 -1.05
C THR A 138 20.05 5.57 -2.46
N PRO A 139 21.40 5.67 -2.65
CA PRO A 139 22.03 6.12 -3.90
C PRO A 139 21.61 5.37 -5.17
N TYR A 140 21.25 4.09 -5.04
CA TYR A 140 20.88 3.24 -6.18
C TYR A 140 19.36 3.02 -6.30
N GLY A 141 18.57 3.70 -5.47
CA GLY A 141 17.11 3.64 -5.52
C GLY A 141 16.47 2.51 -4.71
N ILE A 142 15.15 2.45 -4.79
CA ILE A 142 14.29 1.57 -3.99
C ILE A 142 13.66 0.53 -4.92
N LYS A 143 13.71 -0.75 -4.54
CA LYS A 143 13.11 -1.85 -5.29
C LYS A 143 11.91 -2.44 -4.55
N VAL A 144 10.80 -2.60 -5.28
CA VAL A 144 9.53 -3.17 -4.81
C VAL A 144 8.91 -4.02 -5.92
N ALA A 145 8.58 -5.29 -5.65
CA ALA A 145 7.94 -6.21 -6.59
C ALA A 145 8.61 -6.22 -7.98
N GLY A 146 9.94 -6.15 -8.01
CA GLY A 146 10.74 -6.11 -9.25
C GLY A 146 10.83 -4.73 -9.93
N TYR A 147 10.01 -3.76 -9.53
CA TYR A 147 10.11 -2.37 -9.98
C TYR A 147 11.22 -1.64 -9.24
N LEU A 148 12.04 -0.88 -9.97
CA LEU A 148 13.08 -0.02 -9.40
C LEU A 148 12.65 1.44 -9.53
N LEU A 149 12.52 2.12 -8.40
CA LEU A 149 12.47 3.57 -8.29
C LEU A 149 13.90 4.09 -8.13
N PRO A 150 14.55 4.59 -9.20
CA PRO A 150 15.93 5.03 -9.11
C PRO A 150 16.02 6.33 -8.30
N GLN A 151 17.14 6.57 -7.60
CA GLN A 151 17.37 7.85 -6.93
C GLN A 151 17.56 8.97 -7.95
N GLN A 152 18.44 8.76 -8.92
CA GLN A 152 18.66 9.66 -10.05
C GLN A 152 18.09 9.04 -11.32
N PRO A 153 17.37 9.80 -12.16
CA PRO A 153 17.21 11.25 -12.10
C PRO A 153 16.01 11.72 -11.25
N THR A 154 15.33 10.83 -10.50
CA THR A 154 14.12 11.19 -9.73
C THR A 154 14.32 12.42 -8.84
N LEU A 155 15.41 12.49 -8.07
CA LEU A 155 15.69 13.63 -7.19
C LEU A 155 16.15 14.89 -7.94
N SER A 156 16.67 14.76 -9.16
CA SER A 156 17.03 15.93 -9.98
C SER A 156 15.85 16.49 -10.77
N ASP A 157 14.89 15.63 -11.14
CA ASP A 157 13.80 15.95 -12.05
C ASP A 157 12.49 16.29 -11.34
N MET A 158 12.38 15.98 -10.04
CA MET A 158 11.16 16.12 -9.25
C MET A 158 11.44 16.83 -7.91
N THR A 159 10.37 17.18 -7.18
CA THR A 159 10.45 17.64 -5.79
C THR A 159 9.54 16.85 -4.86
N MET A 160 9.86 16.83 -3.56
CA MET A 160 9.15 16.06 -2.51
C MET A 160 7.63 16.25 -2.52
N TYR A 161 7.16 17.48 -2.72
CA TYR A 161 5.75 17.85 -2.56
C TYR A 161 4.96 17.82 -3.88
N GLU A 162 5.58 17.40 -4.97
CA GLU A 162 4.94 17.32 -6.27
C GLU A 162 4.14 16.04 -6.45
N LEU A 163 2.95 16.19 -7.05
CA LEU A 163 2.07 15.06 -7.39
C LEU A 163 2.78 13.98 -8.23
N ASN A 164 3.71 14.37 -9.10
CA ASN A 164 4.39 13.43 -9.99
C ASN A 164 5.21 12.38 -9.20
N PHE A 165 5.88 12.78 -8.11
CA PHE A 165 6.61 11.84 -7.28
C PHE A 165 5.66 10.87 -6.60
N SER A 166 4.56 11.36 -6.02
CA SER A 166 3.56 10.52 -5.37
C SER A 166 2.90 9.54 -6.36
N LEU A 167 2.66 9.96 -7.61
CA LEU A 167 2.18 9.08 -8.68
C LEU A 167 3.21 7.99 -9.07
N LEU A 168 4.50 8.31 -9.02
CA LEU A 168 5.57 7.36 -9.28
C LEU A 168 5.66 6.29 -8.18
N VAL A 169 5.51 6.69 -6.91
CA VAL A 169 5.43 5.77 -5.76
C VAL A 169 4.16 4.91 -5.86
N GLU A 170 3.02 5.48 -6.22
CA GLU A 170 1.78 4.75 -6.51
C GLU A 170 1.96 3.68 -7.60
N GLN A 171 2.66 4.00 -8.69
CA GLN A 171 2.95 3.05 -9.76
C GLN A 171 3.86 1.90 -9.31
N MET A 172 4.79 2.19 -8.40
CA MET A 172 5.64 1.17 -7.77
C MET A 172 4.78 0.23 -6.91
N LEU A 173 3.94 0.77 -6.01
CA LEU A 173 3.06 -0.04 -5.15
C LEU A 173 1.99 -0.81 -5.93
N SER A 174 1.57 -0.31 -7.09
CA SER A 174 0.59 -1.01 -7.94
C SER A 174 1.11 -2.29 -8.57
N LYS A 175 2.42 -2.58 -8.48
CA LYS A 175 3.01 -3.86 -8.91
C LYS A 175 2.74 -5.00 -7.93
N ILE A 176 2.39 -4.68 -6.69
CA ILE A 176 2.02 -5.66 -5.68
C ILE A 176 0.59 -6.13 -5.95
N VAL A 177 0.37 -7.43 -6.05
CA VAL A 177 -0.98 -7.98 -6.33
C VAL A 177 -1.80 -8.17 -5.06
N ASP A 178 -1.19 -8.72 -4.01
CA ASP A 178 -1.86 -9.00 -2.73
C ASP A 178 -2.04 -7.69 -1.91
N PRO A 179 -3.29 -7.29 -1.62
CA PRO A 179 -3.57 -6.15 -0.74
C PRO A 179 -2.90 -6.23 0.63
N ALA A 180 -2.87 -7.40 1.26
CA ALA A 180 -2.29 -7.56 2.59
C ALA A 180 -0.77 -7.32 2.54
N TYR A 181 -0.08 -7.90 1.54
CA TYR A 181 1.34 -7.63 1.31
C TYR A 181 1.60 -6.16 0.98
N ARG A 182 0.71 -5.50 0.21
CA ARG A 182 0.84 -4.07 -0.09
C ARG A 182 0.83 -3.22 1.19
N GLN A 183 0.02 -3.55 2.18
CA GLN A 183 0.06 -2.85 3.46
C GLN A 183 1.29 -3.19 4.31
N ILE A 184 1.77 -4.43 4.28
CA ILE A 184 3.07 -4.74 4.89
C ILE A 184 4.20 -3.93 4.22
N MET A 185 4.14 -3.71 2.91
CA MET A 185 5.08 -2.84 2.20
C MET A 185 5.02 -1.39 2.71
N VAL A 186 3.82 -0.83 2.85
CA VAL A 186 3.60 0.51 3.42
C VAL A 186 4.14 0.59 4.85
N GLU A 187 3.81 -0.38 5.72
CA GLU A 187 4.35 -0.47 7.08
C GLU A 187 5.88 -0.52 7.08
N THR A 188 6.48 -1.27 6.16
CA THR A 188 7.94 -1.40 6.03
C THR A 188 8.58 -0.07 5.65
N PHE A 189 8.01 0.68 4.70
CA PHE A 189 8.45 2.05 4.39
C PHE A 189 8.42 2.94 5.63
N MET A 190 7.35 2.89 6.43
CA MET A 190 7.26 3.69 7.65
C MET A 190 8.34 3.31 8.68
N VAL A 191 8.64 2.02 8.82
CA VAL A 191 9.73 1.53 9.69
C VAL A 191 11.09 2.01 9.19
N VAL A 192 11.38 1.86 7.89
CA VAL A 192 12.65 2.32 7.29
C VAL A 192 12.82 3.83 7.48
N SER A 193 11.79 4.62 7.17
CA SER A 193 11.81 6.08 7.37
C SER A 193 12.12 6.44 8.81
N THR A 194 11.42 5.81 9.76
CA THR A 194 11.61 6.05 11.20
C THR A 194 13.03 5.71 11.64
N MET A 195 13.63 4.65 11.09
CA MET A 195 15.01 4.25 11.42
C MET A 195 16.02 5.25 10.87
N LEU A 196 15.86 5.71 9.63
CA LEU A 196 16.75 6.72 9.02
C LEU A 196 16.60 8.08 9.70
N GLU A 197 15.38 8.51 10.03
CA GLU A 197 15.11 9.75 10.78
C GLU A 197 15.81 9.75 12.15
N ARG A 198 15.86 8.59 12.82
CA ARG A 198 16.53 8.44 14.11
C ARG A 198 18.05 8.28 14.01
N ASN A 199 18.57 7.97 12.82
CA ASN A 199 19.99 7.74 12.58
C ASN A 199 20.42 8.51 11.31
N PRO A 200 20.62 9.84 11.39
CA PRO A 200 20.89 10.67 10.21
C PRO A 200 22.15 10.28 9.41
N GLU A 201 23.13 9.68 10.10
CA GLU A 201 24.37 9.15 9.53
C GLU A 201 24.14 7.89 8.68
N ALA A 202 23.03 7.17 8.90
CA ALA A 202 22.73 5.94 8.19
C ALA A 202 22.29 6.22 6.76
N SER A 203 22.81 5.43 5.83
CA SER A 203 22.39 5.38 4.44
C SER A 203 22.56 3.95 3.93
N PHE A 204 21.85 3.61 2.85
CA PHE A 204 22.03 2.32 2.19
C PHE A 204 23.18 2.41 1.19
N ASP A 205 24.07 1.42 1.20
CA ASP A 205 25.20 1.38 0.26
C ASP A 205 24.83 0.90 -1.14
N GLN A 206 23.67 0.29 -1.30
CA GLN A 206 23.15 -0.31 -2.53
C GLN A 206 21.66 0.00 -2.67
N ALA A 207 21.04 -0.49 -3.74
CA ALA A 207 19.60 -0.35 -3.91
C ALA A 207 18.90 -1.14 -2.79
N VAL A 208 17.98 -0.50 -2.07
CA VAL A 208 17.24 -1.18 -1.01
C VAL A 208 16.13 -2.03 -1.61
N ASN A 209 16.19 -3.34 -1.37
CA ASN A 209 15.15 -4.27 -1.79
C ASN A 209 14.15 -4.47 -0.65
N MET A 210 13.00 -3.79 -0.75
CA MET A 210 11.97 -3.82 0.30
C MET A 210 11.33 -5.22 0.42
N ASP A 211 11.21 -5.96 -0.68
CA ASP A 211 10.71 -7.33 -0.64
C ASP A 211 11.63 -8.23 0.19
N LYS A 212 12.95 -8.07 0.05
CA LYS A 212 13.94 -8.82 0.85
C LYS A 212 13.79 -8.51 2.34
N ILE A 213 13.64 -7.24 2.72
CA ILE A 213 13.45 -6.84 4.12
C ILE A 213 12.21 -7.52 4.72
N ILE A 214 11.10 -7.55 3.98
CA ILE A 214 9.86 -8.20 4.43
C ILE A 214 10.05 -9.72 4.56
N MET A 215 10.74 -10.35 3.60
CA MET A 215 11.02 -11.79 3.65
C MET A 215 11.93 -12.15 4.83
N ASP A 216 13.00 -11.39 5.07
CA ASP A 216 13.90 -11.59 6.21
C ASP A 216 13.16 -11.47 7.55
N ALA A 217 12.24 -10.50 7.65
CA ALA A 217 11.35 -10.33 8.80
C ALA A 217 10.39 -11.52 8.96
N PHE A 218 9.80 -12.00 7.87
CA PHE A 218 8.88 -13.13 7.88
C PHE A 218 9.58 -14.43 8.27
N GLU A 219 10.78 -14.68 7.75
CA GLU A 219 11.58 -15.85 8.13
C GLU A 219 11.93 -15.83 9.62
N GLU A 220 12.24 -14.65 10.18
CA GLU A 220 12.48 -14.53 11.61
C GLU A 220 11.21 -14.77 12.43
N PHE A 221 10.08 -14.24 11.99
CA PHE A 221 8.78 -14.51 12.60
C PHE A 221 8.47 -16.02 12.60
N GLN A 222 8.68 -16.71 11.47
CA GLN A 222 8.53 -18.16 11.39
C GLN A 222 9.48 -18.90 12.35
N ARG A 223 10.74 -18.47 12.46
CA ARG A 223 11.72 -19.05 13.38
C ARG A 223 11.28 -18.93 14.84
N ASP A 224 10.67 -17.81 15.22
CA ASP A 224 10.13 -17.61 16.57
C ASP A 224 8.88 -18.47 16.81
N LEU A 225 7.96 -18.53 15.84
CA LEU A 225 6.77 -19.39 15.92
C LEU A 225 7.11 -20.87 16.06
N SER A 226 8.06 -21.38 15.28
CA SER A 226 8.47 -22.79 15.37
C SER A 226 9.06 -23.15 16.73
N LYS A 227 9.72 -22.19 17.42
CA LYS A 227 10.24 -22.39 18.78
C LYS A 227 9.13 -22.38 19.84
N SER A 228 8.06 -21.61 19.64
CA SER A 228 6.97 -21.48 20.62
C SER A 228 5.84 -22.49 20.45
N GLU A 229 5.51 -22.88 19.21
CA GLU A 229 4.31 -23.68 18.89
C GLU A 229 4.63 -25.09 18.35
N GLY A 230 5.89 -25.44 18.10
CA GLY A 230 6.27 -26.78 17.64
C GLY A 230 5.70 -27.19 16.27
N HIS A 231 5.16 -26.23 15.51
CA HIS A 231 4.57 -26.46 14.18
C HIS A 231 5.59 -26.32 13.04
N GLU A 232 5.38 -27.13 12.01
CA GLU A 232 6.08 -27.03 10.72
C GLU A 232 5.87 -25.65 10.08
N LYS A 233 6.85 -25.21 9.25
CA LYS A 233 6.78 -23.94 8.53
C LYS A 233 5.48 -23.88 7.70
N GLN A 234 4.61 -22.92 8.01
CA GLN A 234 3.52 -22.56 7.10
C GLN A 234 4.08 -21.67 5.99
N ASP A 235 3.88 -22.06 4.73
CA ASP A 235 4.39 -21.36 3.54
C ASP A 235 3.67 -20.02 3.31
N GLU A 236 2.47 -19.85 3.87
CA GLU A 236 1.66 -18.65 3.69
C GLU A 236 1.90 -17.60 4.78
N MET A 237 2.09 -16.35 4.37
CA MET A 237 2.26 -15.19 5.26
C MET A 237 1.01 -14.82 6.07
N THR A 238 -0.09 -15.59 5.95
CA THR A 238 -1.38 -15.33 6.60
C THR A 238 -1.26 -15.05 8.10
N LYS A 239 -0.49 -15.85 8.86
CA LYS A 239 -0.26 -15.58 10.30
C LYS A 239 0.47 -14.26 10.54
N PHE A 240 1.43 -13.91 9.68
CA PHE A 240 2.15 -12.64 9.76
C PHE A 240 1.21 -11.46 9.46
N TYR A 241 0.37 -11.57 8.43
CA TYR A 241 -0.65 -10.57 8.10
C TYR A 241 -1.73 -10.42 9.19
N SER A 242 -2.01 -11.48 9.95
CA SER A 242 -2.94 -11.42 11.09
C SER A 242 -2.31 -10.88 12.37
N THR A 243 -0.99 -10.69 12.41
CA THR A 243 -0.28 -10.24 13.62
C THR A 243 -0.31 -8.71 13.72
N PRO A 244 -0.76 -8.12 14.85
CA PRO A 244 -0.72 -6.67 15.06
C PRO A 244 0.71 -6.12 15.04
N PRO A 245 0.95 -4.88 14.58
CA PRO A 245 2.31 -4.34 14.49
C PRO A 245 2.95 -4.01 15.85
N ASN A 246 2.22 -3.37 16.78
CA ASN A 246 2.79 -2.71 17.96
C ASN A 246 2.70 -3.55 19.25
N VAL A 247 2.87 -4.87 19.15
CA VAL A 247 2.85 -5.79 20.30
C VAL A 247 4.20 -6.47 20.49
N LYS A 248 4.41 -7.16 21.64
CA LYS A 248 5.70 -7.77 22.03
C LYS A 248 6.32 -8.69 20.95
N HIS A 249 5.46 -9.36 20.17
CA HIS A 249 5.82 -10.20 19.02
C HIS A 249 5.10 -9.72 17.75
N GLY A 250 4.96 -8.40 17.60
CA GLY A 250 4.25 -7.77 16.49
C GLY A 250 5.09 -7.65 15.23
N THR A 251 4.46 -7.41 14.07
CA THR A 251 5.16 -7.30 12.78
C THR A 251 6.24 -6.20 12.78
N SER A 252 5.99 -5.06 13.44
CA SER A 252 6.93 -3.94 13.49
C SER A 252 8.28 -4.31 14.09
N ARG A 253 8.32 -5.25 15.05
CA ARG A 253 9.54 -5.77 15.66
C ARG A 253 10.40 -6.50 14.64
N TYR A 254 9.80 -7.42 13.91
CA TYR A 254 10.48 -8.24 12.90
C TYR A 254 10.96 -7.38 11.73
N LEU A 255 10.10 -6.46 11.27
CA LEU A 255 10.46 -5.47 10.24
C LEU A 255 11.63 -4.59 10.70
N THR A 256 11.57 -4.05 11.92
CA THR A 256 12.66 -3.24 12.49
C THR A 256 13.98 -3.99 12.49
N LYS A 257 13.96 -5.25 12.93
CA LYS A 257 15.19 -6.05 12.98
C LYS A 257 15.74 -6.36 11.59
N ALA A 258 14.88 -6.68 10.62
CA ALA A 258 15.30 -6.89 9.24
C ALA A 258 15.91 -5.61 8.63
N VAL A 259 15.31 -4.44 8.88
CA VAL A 259 15.86 -3.15 8.43
C VAL A 259 17.23 -2.89 9.03
N ILE A 260 17.41 -3.12 10.33
CA ILE A 260 18.72 -2.95 11.00
C ILE A 260 19.75 -3.86 10.35
N ASN A 261 19.46 -5.15 10.16
CA ASN A 261 20.40 -6.06 9.52
C ASN A 261 20.77 -5.60 8.11
N ASN A 262 19.80 -5.11 7.34
CA ASN A 262 20.04 -4.62 5.99
C ASN A 262 20.91 -3.35 5.96
N LEU A 263 20.75 -2.44 6.92
CA LEU A 263 21.60 -1.27 7.08
C LEU A 263 23.02 -1.63 7.52
N LEU A 264 23.19 -2.69 8.32
CA LEU A 264 24.49 -3.14 8.83
C LEU A 264 25.26 -4.05 7.86
N GLU A 265 24.56 -4.70 6.91
CA GLU A 265 25.19 -5.51 5.84
C GLU A 265 25.92 -4.64 4.81
N GLY A 266 25.59 -3.35 4.74
CA GLY A 266 26.41 -2.33 4.09
C GLY A 266 27.65 -1.99 4.91
N GLU A 267 28.79 -1.72 4.26
CA GLU A 267 29.94 -1.13 4.93
C GLU A 267 29.56 0.27 5.42
N MET A 268 29.11 0.40 6.68
CA MET A 268 28.80 1.69 7.30
C MET A 268 29.99 2.65 7.14
N LYS A 269 29.92 3.53 6.13
CA LYS A 269 30.78 4.69 6.04
C LYS A 269 30.22 5.72 7.00
N PHE A 270 30.78 5.76 8.20
CA PHE A 270 30.75 6.98 8.99
C PHE A 270 31.33 8.08 8.11
N VAL A 271 30.51 9.05 7.72
CA VAL A 271 31.00 10.25 7.08
C VAL A 271 31.90 10.92 8.12
N SER A 272 33.22 10.79 7.96
CA SER A 272 34.16 11.50 8.80
C SER A 272 33.96 12.97 8.51
N ASP A 273 33.32 13.67 9.43
CA ASP A 273 33.29 15.13 9.43
C ASP A 273 34.74 15.60 9.35
N ASP A 274 35.08 16.34 8.29
CA ASP A 274 36.43 16.80 8.01
C ASP A 274 36.98 17.51 9.25
N MET A 275 37.91 16.84 9.94
CA MET A 275 38.66 17.47 11.02
C MET A 275 39.47 18.61 10.40
N CYS A 276 38.98 19.84 10.59
CA CYS A 276 39.75 21.06 10.41
C CYS A 276 41.08 20.95 11.18
N SER A 277 42.15 20.60 10.49
CA SER A 277 43.51 20.78 10.99
C SER A 277 43.88 22.24 10.82
N VAL A 278 43.81 23.02 11.90
CA VAL A 278 44.43 24.34 11.96
C VAL A 278 45.94 24.12 12.04
N SER A 279 46.66 24.55 11.00
CA SER A 279 48.12 24.72 11.02
C SER A 279 48.51 26.04 11.68
#